data_AF-A0AAD8H4F1-F1
#
_entry.id   AF-A0AAD8H4F1-F1
#
_cell.length_a   1.000
_cell.length_b   1.000
_cell.length_c   1.000
_cell.angle_alpha   90.00
_cell.angle_beta   90.00
_cell.angle_gamma   90.00
#
_symmetry.space_group_name_H-M   'P 1'
#
loop_
_entity.id
_entity.type
_entity.pdbx_description
1 polymer ?
#
loop_
_entity_poly.entity_id
_entity_poly.type
_entity_poly.pdbx_seq_one_letter_code
_entity_poly.pdbx_strand_id
1 'polypeptide(L)'
;MALSSFSATEMSLSSVLTRRNHQVPLRPGEFNRRALLSSTNRKLKSGGSYAPLTIRSWKGQVAPPVEMLEHFANGVIPSIIPKDDKVIRRKDFPKEFKFGCSTSAFQTEGSGTEGGRGPATWDGFIQDNIGGVDIAVDSYHRYKEDVQLLKNMGADTYRFSISWSRILPDGTVSGGINQEGIDFYNNFIDELIKNDITPIVTLFHFDMPTALQNRYSGFLNKQIVEDFKAYADLCFKTFGNRVKHWTTINEPQVFGQYGYRIGLKESRPSPATDPFIATHHIILAHAAAAKLYKQTYQPTQQGEIGISLVTIWFEPHGNTRQDIDASERAFDFQVGWLLEPLVFGDYPFIMKALVRDSLPKFTEEEKALIKGSYDFIGINYYTSNYALSLPFNPDATYKTSADYQRTTLTSDRNGVPIGEATPGSSQIFVYPQGLRDALVYISKNYNNPKLFVTENGYPDKRDDKIPVKEAIKDPKRIEHILSHLTAIKEAMKLGANVNGYFMWALMDCMEMGSGYQLLSLLYFISWVAEFETFVSLQRHKNNDVFVSEVMIIVLLPVTNQPEELWVSPEIIQLIILLFCLPQISTTVQNPMTSLGSRFYS
;
A
#
# COMPACT_ATOMS: atom_id res chain seq x y z
N MET A 1 -4.76 3.44 -1.59
CA MET A 1 -6.00 3.51 -0.80
C MET A 1 -5.94 4.67 0.19
N ALA A 2 -4.88 4.82 0.98
CA ALA A 2 -4.63 6.06 1.70
C ALA A 2 -4.55 7.33 0.81
N LEU A 3 -4.04 7.21 -0.44
CA LEU A 3 -4.08 8.29 -1.44
C LEU A 3 -5.50 8.80 -1.79
N SER A 4 -6.55 7.95 -1.72
CA SER A 4 -7.93 8.36 -2.03
C SER A 4 -8.55 9.19 -0.91
N SER A 5 -8.10 9.03 0.34
CA SER A 5 -8.54 9.87 1.47
C SER A 5 -7.86 11.24 1.53
N PHE A 6 -6.75 11.45 0.81
CA PHE A 6 -5.98 12.70 0.90
C PHE A 6 -6.11 13.64 -0.31
N SER A 7 -6.68 13.19 -1.44
CA SER A 7 -6.82 14.03 -2.64
C SER A 7 -8.19 14.70 -2.82
N ALA A 8 -9.09 14.62 -1.84
CA ALA A 8 -10.44 15.19 -1.96
C ALA A 8 -10.92 15.81 -0.65
N THR A 9 -10.25 16.86 -0.21
CA THR A 9 -10.92 17.92 0.56
C THR A 9 -10.17 19.23 0.33
N GLU A 10 -10.76 20.09 -0.47
CA GLU A 10 -10.62 21.53 -0.27
C GLU A 10 -11.01 21.79 1.19
N MET A 11 -10.04 21.93 2.08
CA MET A 11 -10.28 22.55 3.39
C MET A 11 -10.66 24.00 3.12
N SER A 12 -11.96 24.27 2.98
CA SER A 12 -12.47 25.62 2.84
C SER A 12 -12.08 26.41 4.09
N LEU A 13 -11.13 27.31 3.95
CA LEU A 13 -10.88 28.40 4.89
C LEU A 13 -12.08 29.35 4.84
N SER A 14 -13.16 29.01 5.53
CA SER A 14 -14.27 29.92 5.76
C SER A 14 -14.46 30.15 7.26
N SER A 15 -14.34 31.43 7.63
CA SER A 15 -14.67 32.07 8.91
C SER A 15 -13.66 31.90 10.04
N VAL A 16 -12.82 32.92 10.26
CA VAL A 16 -12.95 33.93 11.34
C VAL A 16 -11.80 34.93 11.16
N LEU A 17 -12.07 36.08 10.53
CA LEU A 17 -11.23 37.27 10.66
C LEU A 17 -12.14 38.46 10.96
N THR A 18 -12.33 38.72 12.25
CA THR A 18 -12.84 39.99 12.76
C THR A 18 -11.80 41.07 12.51
N ARG A 19 -12.21 42.09 11.75
CA ARG A 19 -11.46 43.33 11.50
C ARG A 19 -11.01 43.97 12.82
N ARG A 20 -9.73 44.33 12.93
CA ARG A 20 -9.31 45.60 13.53
C ARG A 20 -8.11 46.18 12.78
N ASN A 21 -8.37 47.35 12.20
CA ASN A 21 -7.40 48.26 11.60
C ASN A 21 -6.38 48.72 12.65
N HIS A 22 -5.09 48.74 12.29
CA HIS A 22 -4.24 49.91 12.54
C HIS A 22 -3.12 49.98 11.49
N GLN A 23 -3.10 51.11 10.78
CA GLN A 23 -2.07 51.55 9.85
C GLN A 23 -0.84 52.04 10.62
N VAL A 24 0.37 51.65 10.18
CA VAL A 24 1.57 52.50 10.21
C VAL A 24 2.46 52.13 9.01
N PRO A 25 2.99 53.09 8.23
CA PRO A 25 3.73 52.81 7.00
C PRO A 25 5.25 52.81 7.22
N LEU A 26 6.00 51.95 6.52
CA LEU A 26 7.45 52.10 6.37
C LEU A 26 7.87 51.94 4.90
N ARG A 27 8.76 52.85 4.50
CA ARG A 27 9.19 53.19 3.14
C ARG A 27 10.24 52.20 2.59
N PRO A 28 10.41 52.14 1.26
CA PRO A 28 11.43 51.31 0.60
C PRO A 28 12.77 52.06 0.48
N GLY A 29 13.88 51.36 0.71
CA GLY A 29 15.24 51.90 0.58
C GLY A 29 16.27 50.80 0.30
N GLU A 30 16.69 50.74 -0.97
CA GLU A 30 17.98 50.36 -1.56
C GLU A 30 18.99 49.52 -0.74
N PHE A 31 19.57 48.47 -1.35
CA PHE A 31 21.04 48.28 -1.35
C PHE A 31 21.54 47.43 -2.54
N ASN A 32 22.16 48.16 -3.48
CA ASN A 32 23.32 47.92 -4.35
C ASN A 32 23.71 46.53 -4.91
N ARG A 33 23.72 46.49 -6.25
CA ARG A 33 24.57 45.66 -7.13
C ARG A 33 25.93 46.32 -7.37
N ARG A 34 27.02 45.55 -7.28
CA ARG A 34 28.33 45.61 -8.00
C ARG A 34 29.32 44.79 -7.17
N ALA A 35 30.31 44.06 -7.68
CA ALA A 35 30.77 43.71 -9.02
C ALA A 35 31.85 42.63 -8.80
N LEU A 36 32.03 41.72 -9.76
CA LEU A 36 33.35 41.18 -10.13
C LEU A 36 33.19 40.41 -11.44
N LEU A 37 33.35 41.17 -12.53
CA LEU A 37 33.75 40.63 -13.83
C LEU A 37 35.27 40.79 -13.91
N SER A 38 35.99 39.70 -14.15
CA SER A 38 37.26 39.77 -14.85
C SER A 38 37.19 38.89 -16.11
N SER A 39 37.71 39.49 -17.17
CA SER A 39 37.57 39.15 -18.57
C SER A 39 38.37 37.94 -19.01
N THR A 40 37.87 37.18 -19.98
CA THR A 40 38.65 36.86 -21.20
C THR A 40 37.71 36.59 -22.38
N ASN A 41 37.81 37.45 -23.39
CA ASN A 41 37.14 37.34 -24.67
C ASN A 41 37.73 36.21 -25.51
N ARG A 42 36.91 35.25 -25.95
CA ARG A 42 37.11 34.54 -27.22
C ARG A 42 35.82 34.55 -28.02
N LYS A 43 35.89 35.20 -29.18
CA LYS A 43 34.89 35.17 -30.25
C LYS A 43 34.55 33.71 -30.61
N LEU A 44 33.28 33.34 -30.54
CA LEU A 44 32.75 32.18 -31.25
C LEU A 44 31.63 32.62 -32.18
N LYS A 45 31.82 32.28 -33.46
CA LYS A 45 30.92 32.53 -34.57
C LYS A 45 29.61 31.75 -34.37
N SER A 46 28.54 32.37 -34.83
CA SER A 46 27.23 31.80 -35.09
C SER A 46 27.32 30.52 -35.94
N GLY A 47 26.76 29.44 -35.42
CA GLY A 47 26.46 28.20 -36.15
C GLY A 47 25.68 27.29 -35.21
N GLY A 48 24.40 27.07 -35.50
CA GLY A 48 23.49 26.35 -34.63
C GLY A 48 23.89 24.88 -34.43
N SER A 49 24.00 24.47 -33.17
CA SER A 49 23.76 23.10 -32.74
C SER A 49 23.25 23.15 -31.30
N TYR A 50 22.07 22.59 -31.06
CA TYR A 50 21.56 22.37 -29.70
C TYR A 50 22.57 21.50 -28.94
N ALA A 51 23.22 22.07 -27.92
CA ALA A 51 24.00 21.29 -26.97
C ALA A 51 23.02 20.78 -25.89
N PRO A 52 22.77 19.46 -25.77
CA PRO A 52 22.01 18.95 -24.65
C PRO A 52 22.83 19.14 -23.37
N LEU A 53 22.21 19.70 -22.33
CA LEU A 53 22.71 19.64 -20.97
C LEU A 53 22.65 18.18 -20.50
N THR A 54 23.61 17.37 -20.92
CA THR A 54 23.91 16.08 -20.28
C THR A 54 24.47 16.38 -18.90
N ILE A 55 23.67 16.10 -17.86
CA ILE A 55 24.20 15.91 -16.51
C ILE A 55 25.12 14.67 -16.60
N ARG A 56 26.43 14.91 -16.57
CA ARG A 56 27.44 13.86 -16.60
C ARG A 56 27.30 13.01 -15.33
N SER A 57 26.78 11.80 -15.46
CA SER A 57 26.97 10.75 -14.46
C SER A 57 28.46 10.43 -14.42
N TRP A 58 29.08 10.64 -13.26
CA TRP A 58 30.44 10.20 -13.02
C TRP A 58 30.41 9.07 -12.01
N LYS A 59 30.32 7.84 -12.53
CA LYS A 59 31.08 6.65 -12.09
C LYS A 59 30.68 5.44 -12.95
N GLY A 60 31.65 4.90 -13.68
CA GLY A 60 31.70 3.50 -14.11
C GLY A 60 30.89 3.17 -15.35
N GLN A 61 31.59 2.75 -16.40
CA GLN A 61 31.02 2.18 -17.62
C GLN A 61 30.13 0.98 -17.30
N VAL A 62 28.82 1.16 -17.44
CA VAL A 62 27.95 0.11 -17.97
C VAL A 62 27.34 0.74 -19.21
N ALA A 63 27.94 0.49 -20.38
CA ALA A 63 27.22 0.68 -21.61
C ALA A 63 26.03 -0.29 -21.56
N PRO A 64 24.78 0.16 -21.75
CA PRO A 64 23.66 -0.76 -21.89
C PRO A 64 23.99 -1.74 -23.03
N PRO A 65 23.57 -3.02 -22.94
CA PRO A 65 23.72 -3.96 -24.05
C PRO A 65 23.21 -3.30 -25.33
N VAL A 66 23.99 -3.37 -26.41
CA VAL A 66 23.67 -2.74 -27.71
C VAL A 66 22.30 -3.21 -28.23
N GLU A 67 21.83 -4.37 -27.79
CA GLU A 67 20.51 -4.93 -28.08
C GLU A 67 19.33 -4.14 -27.46
N MET A 68 19.55 -3.27 -26.47
CA MET A 68 18.51 -2.38 -25.94
C MET A 68 18.32 -1.08 -26.74
N LEU A 69 19.28 -0.69 -27.60
CA LEU A 69 19.20 0.60 -28.31
C LEU A 69 18.36 0.54 -29.60
N GLU A 70 18.17 -0.64 -30.19
CA GLU A 70 17.41 -0.78 -31.44
C GLU A 70 15.89 -0.80 -31.26
N HIS A 71 15.38 -0.88 -30.01
CA HIS A 71 13.92 -0.88 -29.75
C HIS A 71 13.29 0.51 -29.58
N PHE A 72 14.06 1.60 -29.61
CA PHE A 72 13.54 2.96 -29.33
C PHE A 72 13.14 3.79 -30.56
N ALA A 73 12.99 3.18 -31.73
CA ALA A 73 12.50 3.85 -32.94
C ALA A 73 10.97 3.73 -33.15
N ASN A 74 10.29 2.88 -32.37
CA ASN A 74 8.83 2.77 -32.37
C ASN A 74 8.31 3.25 -31.02
N GLY A 75 7.24 4.06 -31.01
CA GLY A 75 6.71 4.72 -29.81
C GLY A 75 6.57 3.81 -28.59
N VAL A 76 6.56 4.38 -27.38
CA VAL A 76 6.47 3.63 -26.12
C VAL A 76 5.24 2.72 -26.18
N ILE A 77 5.48 1.44 -26.41
CA ILE A 77 4.45 0.41 -26.35
C ILE A 77 4.28 0.13 -24.86
N PRO A 78 3.09 0.39 -24.27
CA PRO A 78 2.81 -0.01 -22.90
C PRO A 78 3.17 -1.49 -22.73
N SER A 79 3.77 -1.81 -21.61
CA SER A 79 4.23 -3.17 -21.37
C SER A 79 3.02 -4.09 -21.30
N ILE A 80 2.95 -5.14 -22.14
CA ILE A 80 1.81 -6.07 -22.18
C ILE A 80 2.21 -7.35 -21.45
N ILE A 81 1.34 -7.87 -20.57
CA ILE A 81 1.43 -9.26 -20.13
C ILE A 81 0.75 -10.10 -21.21
N PRO A 82 1.46 -11.03 -21.88
CA PRO A 82 0.83 -11.93 -22.84
C PRO A 82 -0.37 -12.64 -22.18
N LYS A 83 -1.52 -12.67 -22.85
CA LYS A 83 -2.67 -13.46 -22.37
C LYS A 83 -2.28 -14.93 -22.43
N ASP A 84 -2.04 -15.53 -21.27
CA ASP A 84 -1.94 -16.98 -21.13
C ASP A 84 -3.33 -17.48 -20.71
N ASP A 85 -3.94 -18.35 -21.53
CA ASP A 85 -5.26 -18.94 -21.24
C ASP A 85 -5.20 -19.93 -20.05
N LYS A 86 -4.00 -20.16 -19.49
CA LYS A 86 -3.80 -21.01 -18.32
C LYS A 86 -4.18 -20.28 -17.04
N VAL A 87 -5.16 -20.85 -16.35
CA VAL A 87 -5.50 -20.49 -14.97
C VAL A 87 -4.26 -20.66 -14.07
N ILE A 88 -3.84 -19.57 -13.42
CA ILE A 88 -2.79 -19.59 -12.40
C ILE A 88 -3.23 -20.47 -11.24
N ARG A 89 -2.28 -21.26 -10.71
CA ARG A 89 -2.49 -22.15 -9.56
C ARG A 89 -1.42 -21.96 -8.51
N ARG A 90 -1.67 -22.43 -7.29
CA ARG A 90 -0.76 -22.30 -6.14
C ARG A 90 0.57 -22.98 -6.42
N LYS A 91 0.51 -24.14 -7.08
CA LYS A 91 1.66 -24.92 -7.53
C LYS A 91 2.51 -24.26 -8.63
N ASP A 92 2.02 -23.18 -9.23
CA ASP A 92 2.79 -22.41 -10.20
C ASP A 92 3.81 -21.49 -9.50
N PHE A 93 3.72 -21.37 -8.18
CA PHE A 93 4.67 -20.66 -7.33
C PHE A 93 5.55 -21.64 -6.56
N PRO A 94 6.76 -21.23 -6.13
CA PRO A 94 7.60 -22.02 -5.24
C PRO A 94 6.86 -22.43 -3.96
N LYS A 95 7.25 -23.57 -3.37
CA LYS A 95 6.59 -24.08 -2.15
C LYS A 95 6.72 -23.11 -0.96
N GLU A 96 7.78 -22.32 -0.96
CA GLU A 96 8.12 -21.34 0.06
C GLU A 96 7.31 -20.05 -0.10
N PHE A 97 6.67 -19.83 -1.26
CA PHE A 97 5.87 -18.64 -1.52
C PHE A 97 4.64 -18.59 -0.61
N LYS A 98 4.45 -17.47 0.08
CA LYS A 98 3.40 -17.30 1.08
C LYS A 98 2.18 -16.59 0.50
N PHE A 99 1.00 -17.20 0.68
CA PHE A 99 -0.28 -16.57 0.37
C PHE A 99 -0.98 -16.18 1.67
N GLY A 100 -1.53 -14.97 1.71
CA GLY A 100 -2.20 -14.48 2.91
C GLY A 100 -3.05 -13.25 2.67
N CYS A 101 -3.42 -12.63 3.78
CA CYS A 101 -4.14 -11.35 3.80
C CYS A 101 -3.49 -10.36 4.75
N SER A 102 -3.85 -9.10 4.55
CA SER A 102 -3.39 -7.97 5.35
C SER A 102 -4.56 -7.24 6.00
N THR A 103 -4.35 -6.69 7.19
CA THR A 103 -5.21 -5.72 7.88
C THR A 103 -4.36 -4.72 8.67
N SER A 104 -5.01 -3.70 9.26
CA SER A 104 -4.39 -2.78 10.21
C SER A 104 -5.24 -2.63 11.45
N ALA A 105 -4.59 -2.45 12.60
CA ALA A 105 -5.22 -2.33 13.91
C ALA A 105 -6.32 -1.27 13.91
N PHE A 106 -6.01 -0.06 13.42
CA PHE A 106 -6.96 1.03 13.40
C PHE A 106 -8.21 0.74 12.55
N GLN A 107 -8.06 0.02 11.44
CA GLN A 107 -9.16 -0.23 10.51
C GLN A 107 -10.03 -1.42 10.93
N THR A 108 -9.51 -2.34 11.76
CA THR A 108 -10.22 -3.58 12.12
C THR A 108 -10.51 -3.77 13.60
N GLU A 109 -9.64 -3.34 14.51
CA GLU A 109 -9.81 -3.66 15.95
C GLU A 109 -11.05 -3.02 16.56
N GLY A 110 -11.28 -1.74 16.30
CA GLY A 110 -12.24 -0.95 17.07
C GLY A 110 -11.78 -0.81 18.52
N SER A 111 -12.76 -0.75 19.43
CA SER A 111 -12.59 -0.58 20.86
C SER A 111 -11.65 0.59 21.20
N GLY A 112 -11.89 1.75 20.59
CA GLY A 112 -10.97 2.90 20.62
C GLY A 112 -10.51 3.36 22.01
N THR A 113 -11.29 3.12 23.07
CA THR A 113 -10.91 3.44 24.46
C THR A 113 -10.92 2.25 25.41
N GLU A 114 -11.18 1.05 24.91
CA GLU A 114 -11.28 -0.15 25.75
C GLU A 114 -9.90 -0.70 26.10
N GLY A 115 -9.85 -1.45 27.21
CA GLY A 115 -8.67 -2.18 27.63
C GLY A 115 -7.43 -1.33 27.84
N GLY A 116 -7.62 -0.08 28.30
CA GLY A 116 -6.54 0.86 28.60
C GLY A 116 -5.86 1.49 27.38
N ARG A 117 -6.39 1.32 26.15
CA ARG A 117 -5.85 1.97 24.95
C ARG A 117 -5.90 3.49 25.07
N GLY A 118 -4.77 4.15 24.79
CA GLY A 118 -4.70 5.60 24.64
C GLY A 118 -5.16 6.06 23.25
N PRO A 119 -5.53 7.34 23.08
CA PRO A 119 -5.96 7.85 21.79
C PRO A 119 -4.80 7.91 20.79
N ALA A 120 -5.07 7.51 19.54
CA ALA A 120 -4.24 7.73 18.37
C ALA A 120 -4.73 8.96 17.59
N THR A 121 -3.86 9.52 16.72
CA THR A 121 -4.14 10.74 15.96
C THR A 121 -5.41 10.67 15.12
N TRP A 122 -5.70 9.49 14.56
CA TRP A 122 -6.91 9.27 13.78
C TRP A 122 -8.19 9.22 14.62
N ASP A 123 -8.14 8.85 15.90
CA ASP A 123 -9.34 8.78 16.75
C ASP A 123 -10.00 10.17 16.86
N GLY A 124 -9.18 11.21 17.06
CA GLY A 124 -9.65 12.60 17.10
C GLY A 124 -10.22 13.05 15.76
N PHE A 125 -9.56 12.71 14.64
CA PHE A 125 -10.06 13.03 13.31
C PHE A 125 -11.44 12.42 13.04
N ILE A 126 -11.64 11.15 13.40
CA ILE A 126 -12.94 10.47 13.23
C ILE A 126 -14.01 11.10 14.13
N GLN A 127 -13.70 11.31 15.41
CA GLN A 127 -14.66 11.91 16.34
C GLN A 127 -15.12 13.29 15.86
N ASP A 128 -14.19 14.12 15.39
CA ASP A 128 -14.47 15.49 14.96
C ASP A 128 -15.23 15.55 13.62
N ASN A 129 -15.02 14.60 12.69
CA ASN A 129 -15.55 14.68 11.33
C ASN A 129 -16.65 13.68 10.97
N ILE A 130 -16.72 12.52 11.64
CA ILE A 130 -17.59 11.39 11.25
C ILE A 130 -18.67 11.12 12.32
N GLY A 131 -18.54 11.66 13.53
CA GLY A 131 -19.53 11.51 14.60
C GLY A 131 -19.31 10.21 15.39
N GLY A 132 -19.01 10.36 16.68
CA GLY A 132 -18.51 9.29 17.55
C GLY A 132 -19.40 8.05 17.64
N VAL A 133 -18.94 6.97 17.02
CA VAL A 133 -19.09 5.60 17.49
C VAL A 133 -17.84 4.87 17.04
N ASP A 134 -17.36 3.91 17.81
CA ASP A 134 -16.22 3.07 17.47
C ASP A 134 -16.40 2.37 16.10
N ILE A 135 -15.70 2.91 15.08
CA ILE A 135 -15.84 2.59 13.65
C ILE A 135 -14.76 1.57 13.26
N ALA A 136 -15.01 0.29 13.51
CA ALA A 136 -14.28 -0.80 12.85
C ALA A 136 -15.13 -2.10 12.89
N VAL A 137 -14.52 -3.23 12.54
CA VAL A 137 -15.17 -4.55 12.53
C VAL A 137 -15.02 -5.37 13.81
N ASP A 138 -14.55 -4.74 14.88
CA ASP A 138 -14.48 -5.30 16.25
C ASP A 138 -13.55 -6.52 16.38
N SER A 139 -12.42 -6.52 15.65
CA SER A 139 -11.40 -7.57 15.77
C SER A 139 -10.79 -7.65 17.17
N TYR A 140 -10.90 -6.61 18.01
CA TYR A 140 -10.44 -6.67 19.40
C TYR A 140 -11.13 -7.81 20.18
N HIS A 141 -12.43 -7.99 19.98
CA HIS A 141 -13.17 -9.10 20.60
C HIS A 141 -13.24 -10.34 19.72
N ARG A 142 -13.16 -10.17 18.40
CA ARG A 142 -13.53 -11.20 17.42
C ARG A 142 -12.35 -11.80 16.65
N TYR A 143 -11.12 -11.54 17.08
CA TYR A 143 -9.92 -12.05 16.41
C TYR A 143 -9.94 -13.59 16.18
N LYS A 144 -10.58 -14.38 17.06
CA LYS A 144 -10.74 -15.83 16.84
C LYS A 144 -11.54 -16.16 15.59
N GLU A 145 -12.59 -15.38 15.30
CA GLU A 145 -13.37 -15.51 14.07
C GLU A 145 -12.52 -15.13 12.86
N ASP A 146 -11.71 -14.06 12.97
CA ASP A 146 -10.78 -13.65 11.92
C ASP A 146 -9.73 -14.74 11.61
N VAL A 147 -9.25 -15.46 12.63
CA VAL A 147 -8.36 -16.62 12.43
C VAL A 147 -9.07 -17.78 11.73
N GLN A 148 -10.32 -18.07 12.09
CA GLN A 148 -11.08 -19.11 11.38
C GLN A 148 -11.35 -18.73 9.92
N LEU A 149 -11.57 -17.45 9.65
CA LEU A 149 -11.63 -16.92 8.30
C LEU A 149 -10.32 -17.23 7.55
N LEU A 150 -9.16 -16.86 8.08
CA LEU A 150 -7.87 -17.15 7.44
C LEU A 150 -7.65 -18.65 7.17
N LYS A 151 -8.03 -19.50 8.13
CA LYS A 151 -7.91 -20.96 8.02
C LYS A 151 -8.80 -21.55 6.93
N ASN A 152 -10.06 -21.14 6.88
CA ASN A 152 -11.01 -21.60 5.86
C ASN A 152 -10.62 -21.11 4.45
N MET A 153 -9.87 -20.01 4.38
CA MET A 153 -9.24 -19.51 3.16
C MET A 153 -7.97 -20.29 2.80
N GLY A 154 -7.40 -21.12 3.67
CA GLY A 154 -6.11 -21.78 3.38
C GLY A 154 -4.95 -20.79 3.28
N ALA A 155 -5.00 -19.69 4.02
CA ALA A 155 -3.90 -18.73 4.12
C ALA A 155 -2.72 -19.34 4.87
N ASP A 156 -1.50 -19.15 4.37
CA ASP A 156 -0.26 -19.54 5.06
C ASP A 156 0.12 -18.54 6.14
N THR A 157 -0.30 -17.29 5.94
CA THR A 157 0.16 -16.16 6.74
C THR A 157 -0.90 -15.08 6.86
N TYR A 158 -0.79 -14.32 7.94
CA TYR A 158 -1.61 -13.15 8.17
C TYR A 158 -0.75 -11.98 8.59
N ARG A 159 -0.86 -10.89 7.82
CA ARG A 159 -0.23 -9.62 8.13
C ARG A 159 -1.21 -8.73 8.87
N PHE A 160 -0.87 -8.32 10.09
CA PHE A 160 -1.65 -7.36 10.87
C PHE A 160 -0.72 -6.32 11.50
N SER A 161 -1.27 -5.21 12.01
CA SER A 161 -0.48 -4.24 12.78
C SER A 161 -0.77 -4.30 14.27
N ILE A 162 0.22 -3.93 15.08
CA ILE A 162 0.05 -3.68 16.51
C ILE A 162 -0.22 -2.20 16.70
N SER A 163 -1.22 -1.86 17.51
CA SER A 163 -1.55 -0.48 17.82
C SER A 163 -0.61 0.08 18.87
N TRP A 164 0.19 1.08 18.47
CA TRP A 164 1.16 1.71 19.38
C TRP A 164 0.44 2.31 20.60
N SER A 165 -0.67 3.02 20.39
CA SER A 165 -1.41 3.62 21.50
C SER A 165 -2.14 2.58 22.39
N ARG A 166 -2.30 1.34 21.92
CA ARG A 166 -2.82 0.23 22.76
C ARG A 166 -1.73 -0.35 23.66
N ILE A 167 -0.49 -0.48 23.17
CA ILE A 167 0.65 -0.98 23.98
C ILE A 167 1.19 0.10 24.93
N LEU A 168 1.33 1.32 24.43
CA LEU A 168 1.85 2.49 25.15
C LEU A 168 0.84 3.64 25.03
N PRO A 169 -0.12 3.78 25.96
CA PRO A 169 -1.16 4.81 25.90
C PRO A 169 -0.63 6.25 25.89
N ASP A 170 0.45 6.52 26.61
CA ASP A 170 1.17 7.81 26.60
C ASP A 170 2.20 7.91 25.44
N GLY A 171 2.32 6.85 24.64
CA GLY A 171 3.25 6.72 23.52
C GLY A 171 4.69 6.35 23.91
N THR A 172 5.08 6.47 25.18
CA THR A 172 6.43 6.08 25.65
C THR A 172 6.37 5.01 26.73
N VAL A 173 7.45 4.22 26.82
CA VAL A 173 7.61 3.18 27.86
C VAL A 173 7.59 3.79 29.27
N SER A 174 8.15 4.99 29.44
CA SER A 174 8.14 5.70 30.73
C SER A 174 6.75 6.16 31.17
N GLY A 175 5.83 6.34 30.22
CA GLY A 175 4.43 6.69 30.48
C GLY A 175 3.56 5.50 30.89
N GLY A 176 4.14 4.28 30.90
CA GLY A 176 3.47 3.06 31.31
C GLY A 176 3.19 2.10 30.15
N ILE A 177 3.31 0.81 30.44
CA ILE A 177 2.99 -0.28 29.53
C ILE A 177 1.59 -0.77 29.86
N ASN A 178 0.73 -0.87 28.85
CA ASN A 178 -0.59 -1.44 29.01
C ASN A 178 -0.55 -2.96 28.83
N GLN A 179 -0.63 -3.69 29.94
CA GLN A 179 -0.55 -5.15 29.93
C GLN A 179 -1.75 -5.80 29.20
N GLU A 180 -2.96 -5.23 29.28
CA GLU A 180 -4.13 -5.78 28.59
C GLU A 180 -3.96 -5.72 27.07
N GLY A 181 -3.36 -4.64 26.56
CA GLY A 181 -2.95 -4.54 25.16
C GLY A 181 -1.95 -5.62 24.76
N ILE A 182 -0.95 -5.89 25.61
CA ILE A 182 0.00 -6.98 25.40
C ILE A 182 -0.70 -8.34 25.37
N ASP A 183 -1.61 -8.59 26.31
CA ASP A 183 -2.32 -9.85 26.43
C ASP A 183 -3.23 -10.09 25.23
N PHE A 184 -3.90 -9.05 24.71
CA PHE A 184 -4.66 -9.14 23.46
C PHE A 184 -3.80 -9.64 22.28
N TYR A 185 -2.66 -9.00 22.00
CA TYR A 185 -1.81 -9.44 20.88
C TYR A 185 -1.14 -10.79 21.13
N ASN A 186 -0.80 -11.13 22.38
CA ASN A 186 -0.35 -12.49 22.71
C ASN A 186 -1.41 -13.53 22.34
N ASN A 187 -2.65 -13.32 22.78
CA ASN A 187 -3.76 -14.22 22.48
C ASN A 187 -4.04 -14.31 20.98
N PHE A 188 -3.96 -13.19 20.26
CA PHE A 188 -4.15 -13.18 18.81
C PHE A 188 -3.05 -13.96 18.08
N ILE A 189 -1.78 -13.69 18.42
CA ILE A 189 -0.62 -14.40 17.85
C ILE A 189 -0.69 -15.91 18.15
N ASP A 190 -1.06 -16.28 19.38
CA ASP A 190 -1.18 -17.68 19.77
C ASP A 190 -2.32 -18.38 19.03
N GLU A 191 -3.45 -17.69 18.79
CA GLU A 191 -4.56 -18.24 18.02
C GLU A 191 -4.19 -18.45 16.54
N LEU A 192 -3.43 -17.52 15.92
CA LEU A 192 -2.91 -17.70 14.57
C LEU A 192 -2.01 -18.94 14.46
N ILE A 193 -1.03 -19.05 15.37
CA ILE A 193 -0.07 -20.16 15.39
C ILE A 193 -0.77 -21.50 15.64
N LYS A 194 -1.75 -21.53 16.55
CA LYS A 194 -2.56 -22.72 16.83
C LYS A 194 -3.33 -23.22 15.61
N ASN A 195 -3.58 -22.34 14.63
CA ASN A 195 -4.25 -22.68 13.37
C ASN A 195 -3.28 -22.72 12.18
N ASP A 196 -1.98 -22.91 12.44
CA ASP A 196 -0.91 -23.04 11.44
C ASP A 196 -0.75 -21.82 10.50
N ILE A 197 -1.18 -20.63 10.96
CA ILE A 197 -1.05 -19.37 10.23
C ILE A 197 0.15 -18.60 10.77
N THR A 198 1.12 -18.31 9.91
CA THR A 198 2.32 -17.55 10.30
C THR A 198 1.99 -16.06 10.48
N PRO A 199 2.24 -15.46 11.66
CA PRO A 199 2.02 -14.03 11.84
C PRO A 199 3.13 -13.18 11.20
N ILE A 200 2.73 -12.15 10.44
CA ILE A 200 3.59 -11.06 9.98
C ILE A 200 3.11 -9.79 10.68
N VAL A 201 3.97 -9.16 11.47
CA VAL A 201 3.57 -8.03 12.31
C VAL A 201 4.10 -6.72 11.75
N THR A 202 3.20 -5.76 11.56
CA THR A 202 3.54 -4.36 11.27
C THR A 202 3.54 -3.53 12.57
N LEU A 203 4.65 -2.89 12.90
CA LEU A 203 4.76 -2.12 14.16
C LEU A 203 3.98 -0.80 14.11
N PHE A 204 3.97 -0.12 12.96
CA PHE A 204 3.29 1.16 12.79
C PHE A 204 2.48 1.21 11.50
N HIS A 205 1.18 1.46 11.62
CA HIS A 205 0.25 1.61 10.51
C HIS A 205 -0.65 2.84 10.72
N PHE A 206 -0.02 4.01 10.68
CA PHE A 206 -0.62 5.35 10.75
C PHE A 206 -1.26 5.74 12.09
N ASP A 207 -1.25 4.87 13.09
CA ASP A 207 -1.94 5.04 14.36
C ASP A 207 -1.02 5.58 15.46
N MET A 208 -0.42 6.74 15.20
CA MET A 208 0.50 7.39 16.13
C MET A 208 -0.24 7.82 17.42
N PRO A 209 0.32 7.57 18.62
CA PRO A 209 -0.28 8.05 19.86
C PRO A 209 -0.43 9.58 19.86
N THR A 210 -1.63 10.07 20.16
CA THR A 210 -1.94 11.51 20.24
C THR A 210 -1.08 12.21 21.30
N ALA A 211 -0.64 11.49 22.34
CA ALA A 211 0.28 12.01 23.34
C ALA A 211 1.61 12.51 22.72
N LEU A 212 2.20 11.76 21.79
CA LEU A 212 3.44 12.15 21.11
C LEU A 212 3.21 13.31 20.14
N GLN A 213 2.06 13.30 19.47
CA GLN A 213 1.62 14.40 18.62
C GLN A 213 1.54 15.72 19.40
N ASN A 214 0.91 15.69 20.57
CA ASN A 214 0.74 16.87 21.42
C ASN A 214 2.02 17.32 22.11
N ARG A 215 2.90 16.37 22.46
CA ARG A 215 4.13 16.66 23.20
C ARG A 215 5.15 17.41 22.36
N TYR A 216 5.31 17.03 21.09
CA TYR A 216 6.39 17.57 20.26
C TYR A 216 6.11 17.55 18.75
N SER A 217 4.85 17.46 18.31
CA SER A 217 4.47 17.34 16.90
C SER A 217 4.88 16.02 16.22
N GLY A 218 4.99 14.93 16.98
CA GLY A 218 5.18 13.57 16.42
C GLY A 218 6.37 13.47 15.47
N PHE A 219 6.12 13.02 14.24
CA PHE A 219 7.18 12.82 13.23
C PHE A 219 7.86 14.10 12.71
N LEU A 220 7.39 15.29 13.07
CA LEU A 220 8.14 16.53 12.80
C LEU A 220 9.32 16.74 13.76
N ASN A 221 9.42 15.94 14.83
CA ASN A 221 10.49 16.03 15.81
C ASN A 221 11.33 14.75 15.85
N LYS A 222 12.65 14.91 15.90
CA LYS A 222 13.61 13.80 15.92
C LYS A 222 13.45 12.87 17.13
N GLN A 223 12.86 13.34 18.24
CA GLN A 223 12.59 12.50 19.43
C GLN A 223 11.74 11.27 19.11
N ILE A 224 10.87 11.32 18.09
CA ILE A 224 10.04 10.19 17.66
C ILE A 224 10.87 8.95 17.32
N VAL A 225 12.13 9.13 16.89
CA VAL A 225 13.03 8.03 16.50
C VAL A 225 13.35 7.15 17.71
N GLU A 226 13.66 7.76 18.86
CA GLU A 226 13.95 7.00 20.08
C GLU A 226 12.67 6.41 20.70
N ASP A 227 11.55 7.14 20.66
CA ASP A 227 10.28 6.65 21.19
C ASP A 227 9.76 5.46 20.38
N PHE A 228 9.85 5.52 19.04
CA PHE A 228 9.50 4.40 18.16
C PHE A 228 10.43 3.20 18.35
N LYS A 229 11.74 3.43 18.49
CA LYS A 229 12.71 2.37 18.78
C LYS A 229 12.44 1.69 20.13
N ALA A 230 12.07 2.45 21.16
CA ALA A 230 11.71 1.90 22.47
C ALA A 230 10.42 1.08 22.42
N TYR A 231 9.42 1.54 21.66
CA TYR A 231 8.22 0.77 21.37
C TYR A 231 8.53 -0.53 20.61
N ALA A 232 9.33 -0.46 19.55
CA ALA A 232 9.77 -1.64 18.80
C ALA A 232 10.54 -2.63 19.68
N ASP A 233 11.44 -2.15 20.55
CA ASP A 233 12.17 -2.97 21.52
C ASP A 233 11.22 -3.78 22.41
N LEU A 234 10.18 -3.14 22.93
CA LEU A 234 9.16 -3.80 23.74
C LEU A 234 8.42 -4.87 22.93
N CYS A 235 7.99 -4.57 21.69
CA CYS A 235 7.33 -5.54 20.83
C CYS A 235 8.23 -6.76 20.51
N PHE A 236 9.51 -6.53 20.20
CA PHE A 236 10.45 -7.62 19.90
C PHE A 236 10.71 -8.52 21.11
N LYS A 237 10.84 -7.94 22.30
CA LYS A 237 10.98 -8.71 23.56
C LYS A 237 9.75 -9.57 23.84
N THR A 238 8.57 -8.99 23.67
CA THR A 238 7.31 -9.61 24.08
C THR A 238 6.82 -10.67 23.10
N PHE A 239 6.92 -10.40 21.79
CA PHE A 239 6.29 -11.24 20.77
C PHE A 239 7.29 -11.98 19.87
N GLY A 240 8.56 -11.58 19.85
CA GLY A 240 9.56 -12.09 18.90
C GLY A 240 10.01 -13.55 19.11
N ASN A 241 9.63 -14.17 20.24
CA ASN A 241 9.75 -15.61 20.40
C ASN A 241 8.89 -16.39 19.37
N ARG A 242 7.76 -15.81 18.95
CA ARG A 242 6.77 -16.39 18.04
C ARG A 242 6.68 -15.66 16.68
N VAL A 243 6.80 -14.34 16.67
CA VAL A 243 6.76 -13.52 15.46
C VAL A 243 8.13 -13.48 14.80
N LYS A 244 8.20 -13.95 13.55
CA LYS A 244 9.44 -14.08 12.77
C LYS A 244 9.55 -13.13 11.57
N HIS A 245 8.51 -12.35 11.29
CA HIS A 245 8.50 -11.42 10.19
C HIS A 245 7.95 -10.08 10.68
N TRP A 246 8.82 -9.07 10.67
CA TRP A 246 8.53 -7.73 11.18
C TRP A 246 8.55 -6.71 10.06
N THR A 247 7.46 -5.99 9.86
CA THR A 247 7.43 -4.75 9.08
C THR A 247 7.47 -3.59 10.05
N THR A 248 8.46 -2.70 9.99
CA THR A 248 8.49 -1.57 10.94
C THR A 248 7.36 -0.59 10.67
N ILE A 249 7.23 -0.13 9.42
CA ILE A 249 6.35 0.98 9.04
C ILE A 249 5.64 0.60 7.74
N ASN A 250 4.32 0.74 7.72
CA ASN A 250 3.54 0.69 6.50
C ASN A 250 3.55 2.05 5.80
N GLU A 251 3.74 2.06 4.49
CA GLU A 251 3.54 3.21 3.60
C GLU A 251 4.13 4.52 4.13
N PRO A 252 5.44 4.54 4.46
CA PRO A 252 6.11 5.70 5.05
C PRO A 252 5.95 6.99 4.22
N GLN A 253 5.92 6.88 2.89
CA GLN A 253 5.72 8.02 1.98
C GLN A 253 4.31 8.61 2.11
N VAL A 254 3.28 7.78 2.29
CA VAL A 254 1.91 8.26 2.44
C VAL A 254 1.76 8.96 3.78
N PHE A 255 2.24 8.33 4.86
CA PHE A 255 2.18 8.95 6.18
C PHE A 255 3.01 10.24 6.22
N GLY A 256 4.22 10.21 5.67
CA GLY A 256 5.10 11.38 5.60
C GLY A 256 4.54 12.51 4.75
N GLN A 257 3.85 12.23 3.65
CA GLN A 257 3.26 13.26 2.79
C GLN A 257 1.93 13.81 3.30
N TYR A 258 1.09 12.95 3.89
CA TYR A 258 -0.30 13.28 4.15
C TYR A 258 -0.74 12.99 5.59
N GLY A 259 -0.21 11.93 6.19
CA GLY A 259 -0.62 11.45 7.52
C GLY A 259 -0.03 12.19 8.72
N TYR A 260 1.14 12.83 8.57
CA TYR A 260 1.90 13.44 9.67
C TYR A 260 1.16 14.58 10.39
N ARG A 261 0.08 15.11 9.81
CA ARG A 261 -0.73 16.19 10.37
C ARG A 261 -2.10 15.76 10.85
N ILE A 262 -2.40 14.47 10.79
CA ILE A 262 -3.67 13.98 11.30
C ILE A 262 -3.72 14.23 12.80
N GLY A 263 -4.81 14.84 13.26
CA GLY A 263 -4.95 15.27 14.65
C GLY A 263 -4.12 16.50 15.05
N LEU A 264 -3.37 17.14 14.13
CA LEU A 264 -2.64 18.38 14.42
C LEU A 264 -3.52 19.63 14.31
N LYS A 265 -3.45 20.48 15.33
CA LYS A 265 -4.04 21.83 15.35
C LYS A 265 -2.99 22.93 15.09
N GLU A 266 -2.01 22.66 14.23
CA GLU A 266 -0.89 23.59 13.99
C GLU A 266 -1.34 24.90 13.34
N SER A 267 -0.79 26.02 13.85
CA SER A 267 -1.15 27.37 13.41
C SER A 267 -0.46 27.81 12.11
N ARG A 268 0.66 27.18 11.72
CA ARG A 268 1.46 27.52 10.53
C ARG A 268 2.12 26.30 9.89
N PRO A 269 1.34 25.42 9.26
CA PRO A 269 1.91 24.30 8.53
C PRO A 269 2.71 24.77 7.31
N SER A 270 3.71 23.99 6.91
CA SER A 270 4.42 24.16 5.64
C SER A 270 4.29 22.89 4.78
N PRO A 271 3.19 22.74 4.01
CA PRO A 271 2.94 21.55 3.19
C PRO A 271 4.00 21.30 2.11
N ALA A 272 4.82 22.30 1.78
CA ALA A 272 5.92 22.18 0.85
C ALA A 272 7.19 21.58 1.48
N THR A 273 7.37 21.66 2.81
CA THR A 273 8.64 21.26 3.46
C THR A 273 8.47 20.20 4.53
N ASP A 274 7.41 20.29 5.34
CA ASP A 274 7.19 19.37 6.46
C ASP A 274 7.12 17.89 6.05
N PRO A 275 6.58 17.53 4.87
CA PRO A 275 6.66 16.15 4.38
C PRO A 275 8.07 15.58 4.30
N PHE A 276 9.06 16.41 3.94
CA PHE A 276 10.45 15.99 3.88
C PHE A 276 11.05 15.75 5.27
N ILE A 277 10.67 16.55 6.25
CA ILE A 277 11.08 16.40 7.65
C ILE A 277 10.45 15.15 8.26
N ALA A 278 9.13 14.98 8.12
CA ALA A 278 8.42 13.81 8.62
C ALA A 278 8.99 12.52 8.02
N THR A 279 9.13 12.46 6.69
CA THR A 279 9.67 11.27 6.01
C THR A 279 11.13 10.99 6.39
N HIS A 280 11.94 12.03 6.63
CA HIS A 280 13.30 11.85 7.12
C HIS A 280 13.34 11.16 8.48
N HIS A 281 12.53 11.61 9.45
CA HIS A 281 12.46 10.95 10.76
C HIS A 281 11.82 9.55 10.68
N ILE A 282 10.89 9.30 9.76
CA ILE A 282 10.33 7.96 9.51
C ILE A 282 11.42 7.00 9.04
N ILE A 283 12.28 7.40 8.10
CA ILE A 283 13.42 6.59 7.64
C ILE A 283 14.38 6.28 8.79
N LEU A 284 14.70 7.29 9.63
CA LEU A 284 15.56 7.10 10.80
C LEU A 284 14.93 6.17 11.85
N ALA A 285 13.63 6.30 12.10
CA ALA A 285 12.88 5.45 13.02
C ALA A 285 12.87 3.99 12.55
N HIS A 286 12.62 3.74 11.27
CA HIS A 286 12.76 2.42 10.66
C HIS A 286 14.18 1.88 10.85
N ALA A 287 15.21 2.63 10.47
CA ALA A 287 16.59 2.17 10.52
C ALA A 287 17.07 1.88 11.95
N ALA A 288 16.63 2.69 12.93
CA ALA A 288 16.90 2.49 14.34
C ALA A 288 16.27 1.18 14.87
N ALA A 289 15.00 0.93 14.54
CA ALA A 289 14.31 -0.31 14.92
C ALA A 289 14.89 -1.55 14.22
N ALA A 290 15.24 -1.44 12.93
CA ALA A 290 15.86 -2.50 12.16
C ALA A 290 17.24 -2.87 12.70
N LYS A 291 18.10 -1.87 12.98
CA LYS A 291 19.40 -2.11 13.61
C LYS A 291 19.26 -2.79 14.96
N LEU A 292 18.32 -2.34 15.79
CA LEU A 292 18.04 -2.97 17.08
C LEU A 292 17.65 -4.45 16.91
N TYR A 293 16.74 -4.76 15.99
CA TYR A 293 16.33 -6.14 15.71
C TYR A 293 17.50 -7.00 15.27
N LYS A 294 18.22 -6.56 14.23
CA LYS A 294 19.32 -7.33 13.63
C LYS A 294 20.48 -7.59 14.61
N GLN A 295 20.76 -6.65 15.50
CA GLN A 295 21.85 -6.79 16.47
C GLN A 295 21.47 -7.57 17.73
N THR A 296 20.27 -7.35 18.26
CA THR A 296 19.87 -7.87 19.57
C THR A 296 19.03 -9.13 19.47
N TYR A 297 18.10 -9.18 18.52
CA TYR A 297 17.03 -10.18 18.49
C TYR A 297 17.23 -11.23 17.40
N GLN A 298 17.61 -10.83 16.19
CA GLN A 298 17.79 -11.74 15.05
C GLN A 298 18.72 -12.93 15.34
N PRO A 299 19.84 -12.79 16.08
CA PRO A 299 20.71 -13.94 16.38
C PRO A 299 20.02 -15.05 17.19
N THR A 300 19.04 -14.72 18.02
CA THR A 300 18.33 -15.67 18.91
C THR A 300 16.94 -16.01 18.41
N GLN A 301 16.21 -15.03 17.88
CA GLN A 301 14.84 -15.16 17.41
C GLN A 301 14.76 -15.66 15.97
N GLN A 302 15.83 -15.49 15.17
CA GLN A 302 15.92 -15.98 13.78
C GLN A 302 14.78 -15.49 12.86
N GLY A 303 14.29 -14.26 13.08
CA GLY A 303 13.32 -13.62 12.20
C GLY A 303 13.95 -12.64 11.21
N GLU A 304 13.10 -12.02 10.41
CA GLU A 304 13.44 -11.02 9.40
C GLU A 304 12.74 -9.69 9.71
N ILE A 305 13.39 -8.58 9.36
CA ILE A 305 12.81 -7.24 9.49
C ILE A 305 12.84 -6.45 8.18
N GLY A 306 11.76 -5.74 7.88
CA GLY A 306 11.60 -4.99 6.64
C GLY A 306 10.67 -3.78 6.79
N ILE A 307 10.29 -3.22 5.65
CA ILE A 307 9.40 -2.06 5.53
C ILE A 307 8.49 -2.24 4.32
N SER A 308 7.24 -1.77 4.38
CA SER A 308 6.27 -1.88 3.28
C SER A 308 6.07 -0.53 2.61
N LEU A 309 6.27 -0.46 1.29
CA LEU A 309 6.26 0.77 0.50
C LEU A 309 5.09 0.77 -0.49
N VAL A 310 4.38 1.90 -0.60
CA VAL A 310 3.49 2.15 -1.75
C VAL A 310 4.30 2.21 -3.02
N THR A 311 4.07 1.24 -3.89
CA THR A 311 4.74 1.13 -5.18
C THR A 311 3.72 1.42 -6.26
N ILE A 312 3.89 2.56 -6.93
CA ILE A 312 3.14 2.93 -8.13
C ILE A 312 4.12 2.84 -9.29
N TRP A 313 3.68 2.23 -10.39
CA TRP A 313 4.44 2.26 -11.63
C TRP A 313 4.00 3.45 -12.50
N PHE A 314 4.97 4.03 -13.20
CA PHE A 314 4.75 5.23 -14.01
C PHE A 314 5.11 4.96 -15.45
N GLU A 315 4.10 5.01 -16.32
CA GLU A 315 4.30 5.02 -17.76
C GLU A 315 4.54 6.46 -18.23
N PRO A 316 5.39 6.73 -19.22
CA PRO A 316 5.51 8.07 -19.76
C PRO A 316 4.22 8.45 -20.52
N HIS A 317 3.74 9.68 -20.31
CA HIS A 317 2.54 10.17 -21.00
C HIS A 317 2.77 10.32 -22.51
N GLY A 318 3.97 10.72 -22.93
CA GLY A 318 4.36 10.82 -24.34
C GLY A 318 5.65 10.07 -24.65
N ASN A 319 6.02 10.01 -25.92
CA ASN A 319 7.27 9.38 -26.35
C ASN A 319 8.48 10.33 -26.30
N THR A 320 8.33 11.48 -25.63
CA THR A 320 9.40 12.47 -25.52
C THR A 320 10.40 12.03 -24.45
N ARG A 321 11.67 12.43 -24.60
CA ARG A 321 12.67 12.17 -23.55
C ARG A 321 12.24 12.78 -22.21
N GLN A 322 11.58 13.94 -22.25
CA GLN A 322 11.10 14.64 -21.07
C GLN A 322 10.05 13.83 -20.29
N ASP A 323 9.12 13.17 -20.98
CA ASP A 323 8.07 12.36 -20.33
C ASP A 323 8.64 11.05 -19.79
N ILE A 324 9.62 10.46 -20.48
CA ILE A 324 10.40 9.31 -19.96
C ILE A 324 11.14 9.72 -18.68
N ASP A 325 11.86 10.84 -18.71
CA ASP A 325 12.52 11.39 -17.51
C ASP A 325 11.49 11.71 -16.41
N ALA A 326 10.24 12.07 -16.77
CA ALA A 326 9.18 12.35 -15.81
C ALA A 326 8.68 11.08 -15.12
N SER A 327 8.55 9.96 -15.85
CA SER A 327 8.24 8.66 -15.22
C SER A 327 9.34 8.20 -14.26
N GLU A 328 10.62 8.37 -14.63
CA GLU A 328 11.75 8.05 -13.74
C GLU A 328 11.74 8.93 -12.48
N ARG A 329 11.53 10.25 -12.65
CA ARG A 329 11.37 11.18 -11.52
C ARG A 329 10.18 10.84 -10.63
N ALA A 330 9.06 10.43 -11.22
CA ALA A 330 7.89 10.02 -10.47
C ALA A 330 8.17 8.78 -9.62
N PHE A 331 8.86 7.79 -10.19
CA PHE A 331 9.28 6.62 -9.45
C PHE A 331 10.25 6.98 -8.31
N ASP A 332 11.20 7.88 -8.54
CA ASP A 332 12.13 8.33 -7.50
C ASP A 332 11.42 9.06 -6.35
N PHE A 333 10.47 9.96 -6.64
CA PHE A 333 9.72 10.67 -5.59
C PHE A 333 8.72 9.77 -4.85
N GLN A 334 8.25 8.67 -5.46
CA GLN A 334 7.28 7.75 -4.87
C GLN A 334 7.93 6.58 -4.12
N VAL A 335 8.93 5.94 -4.72
CA VAL A 335 9.55 4.69 -4.26
C VAL A 335 11.02 4.91 -3.93
N GLY A 336 11.78 5.54 -4.84
CA GLY A 336 13.21 5.80 -4.65
C GLY A 336 13.52 6.61 -3.39
N TRP A 337 12.63 7.51 -2.99
CA TRP A 337 12.74 8.35 -1.80
C TRP A 337 13.01 7.52 -0.54
N LEU A 338 12.43 6.32 -0.47
CA LEU A 338 12.59 5.41 0.66
C LEU A 338 13.59 4.30 0.32
N LEU A 339 13.51 3.73 -0.88
CA LEU A 339 14.29 2.56 -1.25
C LEU A 339 15.78 2.87 -1.51
N GLU A 340 16.11 4.02 -2.09
CA GLU A 340 17.50 4.41 -2.37
C GLU A 340 18.31 4.66 -1.08
N PRO A 341 17.77 5.34 -0.04
CA PRO A 341 18.43 5.39 1.27
C PRO A 341 18.72 4.01 1.85
N LEU A 342 17.76 3.08 1.79
CA LEU A 342 17.92 1.73 2.35
C LEU A 342 18.99 0.94 1.61
N VAL A 343 19.08 1.05 0.29
CA VAL A 343 19.98 0.23 -0.53
C VAL A 343 21.38 0.87 -0.64
N PHE A 344 21.42 2.18 -0.84
CA PHE A 344 22.65 2.91 -1.20
C PHE A 344 23.12 3.89 -0.12
N GLY A 345 22.27 4.23 0.85
CA GLY A 345 22.62 5.02 2.02
C GLY A 345 22.35 6.52 1.90
N ASP A 346 21.69 7.00 0.85
CA ASP A 346 21.33 8.41 0.70
C ASP A 346 20.09 8.58 -0.19
N TYR A 347 19.52 9.78 -0.24
CA TYR A 347 18.37 10.09 -1.11
C TYR A 347 18.70 10.04 -2.60
N PRO A 348 17.68 9.80 -3.47
CA PRO A 348 17.83 9.94 -4.91
C PRO A 348 18.47 11.26 -5.31
N PHE A 349 19.41 11.19 -6.25
CA PHE A 349 20.10 12.39 -6.74
C PHE A 349 19.11 13.45 -7.23
N ILE A 350 18.07 13.03 -7.96
CA ILE A 350 17.11 13.97 -8.55
C ILE A 350 16.29 14.70 -7.49
N MET A 351 15.96 14.04 -6.38
CA MET A 351 15.31 14.68 -5.23
C MET A 351 16.22 15.74 -4.60
N LYS A 352 17.49 15.41 -4.36
CA LYS A 352 18.48 16.38 -3.85
C LYS A 352 18.62 17.60 -4.78
N ALA A 353 18.61 17.38 -6.08
CA ALA A 353 18.75 18.44 -7.08
C ALA A 353 17.53 19.38 -7.16
N LEU A 354 16.32 18.82 -7.00
CA LEU A 354 15.06 19.55 -7.13
C LEU A 354 14.59 20.18 -5.81
N VAL A 355 14.68 19.45 -4.70
CA VAL A 355 14.20 19.87 -3.37
C VAL A 355 15.22 20.73 -2.63
N ARG A 356 16.52 20.45 -2.82
CA ARG A 356 17.64 21.24 -2.28
C ARG A 356 17.56 21.42 -0.76
N ASP A 357 17.51 22.66 -0.28
CA ASP A 357 17.61 23.01 1.14
C ASP A 357 16.39 22.56 1.95
N SER A 358 15.25 22.28 1.28
CA SER A 358 14.06 21.74 1.93
C SER A 358 14.14 20.22 2.18
N LEU A 359 15.12 19.52 1.61
CA LEU A 359 15.35 18.11 1.88
C LEU A 359 16.39 17.99 3.00
N PRO A 360 16.03 17.40 4.15
CA PRO A 360 17.00 17.12 5.20
C PRO A 360 18.17 16.30 4.68
N LYS A 361 19.35 16.45 5.28
CA LYS A 361 20.56 15.72 4.91
C LYS A 361 20.86 14.68 5.97
N PHE A 362 21.14 13.45 5.56
CA PHE A 362 21.68 12.44 6.47
C PHE A 362 23.12 12.77 6.85
N THR A 363 23.45 12.67 8.13
CA THR A 363 24.85 12.62 8.58
C THR A 363 25.49 11.30 8.14
N GLU A 364 26.82 11.19 8.16
CA GLU A 364 27.49 9.94 7.79
C GLU A 364 27.10 8.76 8.71
N GLU A 365 26.85 9.04 9.99
CA GLU A 365 26.33 8.06 10.96
C GLU A 365 24.92 7.60 10.59
N GLU A 366 24.05 8.52 10.15
CA GLU A 366 22.69 8.21 9.70
C GLU A 366 22.71 7.41 8.40
N LYS A 367 23.56 7.76 7.43
CA LYS A 367 23.73 6.97 6.20
C LYS A 367 24.17 5.55 6.50
N ALA A 368 25.13 5.39 7.43
CA ALA A 368 25.60 4.08 7.87
C ALA A 368 24.54 3.29 8.65
N LEU A 369 23.66 3.98 9.39
CA LEU A 369 22.52 3.38 10.09
C LEU A 369 21.46 2.85 9.11
N ILE A 370 21.14 3.62 8.06
CA ILE A 370 20.05 3.34 7.11
C ILE A 370 20.45 2.28 6.08
N LYS A 371 21.69 2.34 5.58
CA LYS A 371 22.13 1.44 4.52
C LYS A 371 22.07 -0.03 4.98
N GLY A 372 21.29 -0.85 4.29
CA GLY A 372 21.10 -2.26 4.59
C GLY A 372 20.19 -2.54 5.80
N SER A 373 19.39 -1.57 6.24
CA SER A 373 18.49 -1.70 7.39
C SER A 373 17.22 -2.52 7.09
N TYR A 374 17.31 -3.54 6.25
CA TYR A 374 16.21 -4.44 5.90
C TYR A 374 16.74 -5.83 5.55
N ASP A 375 15.86 -6.82 5.65
CA ASP A 375 16.03 -8.19 5.15
C ASP A 375 15.06 -8.46 3.98
N PHE A 376 13.92 -7.75 3.94
CA PHE A 376 12.97 -7.76 2.85
C PHE A 376 12.31 -6.38 2.64
N ILE A 377 11.74 -6.18 1.45
CA ILE A 377 10.92 -5.01 1.09
C ILE A 377 9.49 -5.47 0.78
N GLY A 378 8.53 -4.87 1.46
CA GLY A 378 7.11 -5.02 1.19
C GLY A 378 6.66 -4.06 0.08
N ILE A 379 5.83 -4.57 -0.83
CA ILE A 379 5.28 -3.86 -1.99
C ILE A 379 3.76 -3.76 -1.81
N ASN A 380 3.29 -2.54 -1.55
CA ASN A 380 1.86 -2.22 -1.57
C ASN A 380 1.53 -1.65 -2.95
N TYR A 381 0.89 -2.44 -3.80
CA TYR A 381 0.61 -2.06 -5.19
C TYR A 381 -0.88 -2.14 -5.50
N TYR A 382 -1.42 -1.10 -6.13
CA TYR A 382 -2.82 -1.04 -6.53
C TYR A 382 -3.03 -0.55 -7.96
N THR A 383 -2.16 0.33 -8.47
CA THR A 383 -2.38 1.04 -9.73
C THR A 383 -1.08 1.55 -10.33
N SER A 384 -1.17 2.08 -11.54
CA SER A 384 -0.14 2.86 -12.22
C SER A 384 -0.69 4.23 -12.63
N ASN A 385 0.19 5.15 -13.01
CA ASN A 385 -0.17 6.42 -13.63
C ASN A 385 0.67 6.71 -14.87
N TYR A 386 0.17 7.57 -15.75
CA TYR A 386 1.00 8.26 -16.72
C TYR A 386 1.69 9.46 -16.07
N ALA A 387 2.94 9.69 -16.45
CA ALA A 387 3.76 10.82 -16.01
C ALA A 387 4.04 11.77 -17.18
N LEU A 388 3.61 13.03 -17.03
CA LEU A 388 3.84 14.10 -17.99
C LEU A 388 4.84 15.11 -17.42
N SER A 389 5.87 15.46 -18.19
CA SER A 389 6.87 16.42 -17.72
C SER A 389 6.33 17.83 -17.66
N LEU A 390 6.58 18.55 -16.55
CA LEU A 390 6.30 19.98 -16.46
C LEU A 390 7.54 20.81 -16.84
N PRO A 391 7.37 21.93 -17.58
CA PRO A 391 8.47 22.82 -17.94
C PRO A 391 9.13 23.42 -16.69
N PHE A 392 10.38 23.87 -16.83
CA PHE A 392 11.08 24.51 -15.73
C PHE A 392 10.60 25.94 -15.60
N ASN A 393 10.09 26.29 -14.42
CA ASN A 393 9.71 27.64 -14.08
C ASN A 393 10.58 28.11 -12.89
N PRO A 394 11.54 29.03 -13.09
CA PRO A 394 12.39 29.54 -12.02
C PRO A 394 11.60 30.35 -10.97
N ASP A 395 10.40 30.83 -11.31
CA ASP A 395 9.53 31.63 -10.44
C ASP A 395 8.42 30.78 -9.79
N ALA A 396 8.48 29.45 -9.90
CA ALA A 396 7.48 28.58 -9.31
C ALA A 396 7.47 28.69 -7.78
N THR A 397 6.30 28.96 -7.22
CA THR A 397 6.05 28.83 -5.78
C THR A 397 5.43 27.47 -5.51
N TYR A 398 6.17 26.60 -4.83
CA TYR A 398 5.68 25.27 -4.46
C TYR A 398 4.73 25.37 -3.28
N LYS A 399 3.52 24.85 -3.46
CA LYS A 399 2.46 24.79 -2.46
C LYS A 399 2.52 23.48 -1.69
N THR A 400 2.99 22.41 -2.33
CA THR A 400 3.07 21.06 -1.76
C THR A 400 4.42 20.42 -2.07
N SER A 401 4.79 19.39 -1.31
CA SER A 401 6.01 18.59 -1.57
C SER A 401 6.00 17.91 -2.94
N ALA A 402 4.81 17.60 -3.49
CA ALA A 402 4.66 16.99 -4.81
C ALA A 402 5.08 17.92 -5.96
N ASP A 403 4.99 19.24 -5.77
CA ASP A 403 5.34 20.21 -6.82
C ASP A 403 6.83 20.12 -7.21
N TYR A 404 7.69 19.69 -6.28
CA TYR A 404 9.12 19.50 -6.52
C TYR A 404 9.44 18.42 -7.56
N GLN A 405 8.56 17.42 -7.74
CA GLN A 405 8.73 16.35 -8.72
C GLN A 405 8.63 16.87 -10.16
N ARG A 406 7.97 18.02 -10.36
CA ARG A 406 7.77 18.68 -11.67
C ARG A 406 7.20 17.73 -12.72
N THR A 407 6.17 17.02 -12.32
CA THR A 407 5.49 16.01 -13.12
C THR A 407 4.00 16.08 -12.84
N THR A 408 3.18 16.02 -13.88
CA THR A 408 1.75 15.79 -13.74
C THR A 408 1.50 14.29 -13.80
N LEU A 409 0.87 13.74 -12.78
CA LEU A 409 0.41 12.36 -12.73
C LEU A 409 -1.05 12.32 -13.17
N THR A 410 -1.38 11.41 -14.09
CA THR A 410 -2.74 11.26 -14.61
C THR A 410 -3.03 9.78 -14.87
N SER A 411 -4.28 9.36 -14.72
CA SER A 411 -4.73 8.03 -15.14
C SER A 411 -5.14 7.98 -16.61
N ASP A 412 -5.20 9.13 -17.30
CA ASP A 412 -5.61 9.25 -18.69
C ASP A 412 -4.49 9.80 -19.58
N ARG A 413 -4.37 9.22 -20.78
CA ARG A 413 -3.49 9.69 -21.85
C ARG A 413 -4.32 9.89 -23.12
N ASN A 414 -4.66 11.15 -23.40
CA ASN A 414 -5.43 11.55 -24.59
C ASN A 414 -6.79 10.82 -24.74
N GLY A 415 -7.52 10.65 -23.64
CA GLY A 415 -8.80 9.93 -23.59
C GLY A 415 -8.68 8.42 -23.45
N VAL A 416 -7.46 7.89 -23.28
CA VAL A 416 -7.21 6.47 -23.02
C VAL A 416 -6.78 6.29 -21.56
N PRO A 417 -7.61 5.66 -20.71
CA PRO A 417 -7.23 5.38 -19.34
C PRO A 417 -6.09 4.35 -19.28
N ILE A 418 -5.30 4.37 -18.21
CA ILE A 418 -4.18 3.45 -18.02
C ILE A 418 -4.66 2.01 -17.83
N GLY A 419 -5.84 1.82 -17.24
CA GLY A 419 -6.45 0.51 -17.01
C GLY A 419 -7.96 0.61 -16.84
N GLU A 420 -8.61 -0.48 -16.43
CA GLU A 420 -10.02 -0.46 -16.06
C GLU A 420 -10.20 0.28 -14.73
N ALA A 421 -11.09 1.28 -14.68
CA ALA A 421 -11.36 2.01 -13.45
C ALA A 421 -12.12 1.13 -12.46
N THR A 422 -11.72 1.16 -11.20
CA THR A 422 -12.38 0.41 -10.13
C THR A 422 -13.57 1.20 -9.57
N PRO A 423 -14.75 0.60 -9.33
CA PRO A 423 -15.94 1.36 -8.91
C PRO A 423 -15.81 2.00 -7.52
N GLY A 424 -14.99 1.43 -6.65
CA GLY A 424 -14.77 1.91 -5.28
C GLY A 424 -13.68 2.98 -5.16
N SER A 425 -13.03 3.41 -6.24
CA SER A 425 -12.00 4.45 -6.15
C SER A 425 -11.81 5.17 -7.48
N SER A 426 -11.81 6.51 -7.43
CA SER A 426 -11.50 7.36 -8.59
C SER A 426 -10.02 7.36 -9.00
N GLN A 427 -9.14 6.76 -8.19
CA GLN A 427 -7.70 6.78 -8.40
C GLN A 427 -7.10 5.41 -8.76
N ILE A 428 -7.84 4.32 -8.52
CA ILE A 428 -7.33 2.97 -8.73
C ILE A 428 -7.82 2.45 -10.08
N PHE A 429 -6.87 2.05 -10.90
CA PHE A 429 -7.09 1.46 -12.21
C PHE A 429 -6.39 0.11 -12.26
N VAL A 430 -7.08 -0.93 -12.73
CA VAL A 430 -6.54 -2.29 -12.84
C VAL A 430 -5.45 -2.30 -13.91
N TYR A 431 -4.19 -2.40 -13.47
CA TYR A 431 -3.02 -2.39 -14.34
C TYR A 431 -1.93 -3.37 -13.83
N PRO A 432 -2.12 -4.69 -14.01
CA PRO A 432 -1.19 -5.71 -13.50
C PRO A 432 0.21 -5.64 -14.13
N GLN A 433 0.33 -5.09 -15.34
CA GLN A 433 1.62 -4.94 -16.04
C GLN A 433 2.57 -4.00 -15.28
N GLY A 434 2.02 -2.95 -14.66
CA GLY A 434 2.80 -2.05 -13.81
C GLY A 434 3.34 -2.73 -12.56
N LEU A 435 2.62 -3.72 -11.98
CA LEU A 435 3.15 -4.52 -10.87
C LEU A 435 4.36 -5.33 -11.33
N ARG A 436 4.25 -6.04 -12.45
CA ARG A 436 5.36 -6.81 -13.02
C ARG A 436 6.57 -5.91 -13.25
N ASP A 437 6.36 -4.75 -13.89
CA ASP A 437 7.44 -3.86 -14.28
C ASP A 437 8.09 -3.20 -13.07
N ALA A 438 7.32 -2.80 -12.05
CA ALA A 438 7.86 -2.29 -10.80
C ALA A 438 8.72 -3.35 -10.07
N LEU A 439 8.25 -4.60 -9.98
CA LEU A 439 9.00 -5.69 -9.36
C LEU A 439 10.32 -5.95 -10.11
N VAL A 440 10.27 -6.02 -11.43
CA VAL A 440 11.48 -6.22 -12.27
C VAL A 440 12.43 -5.03 -12.16
N TYR A 441 11.92 -3.81 -12.17
CA TYR A 441 12.71 -2.59 -12.03
C TYR A 441 13.42 -2.56 -10.67
N ILE A 442 12.69 -2.85 -9.59
CA ILE A 442 13.27 -2.92 -8.24
C ILE A 442 14.37 -3.98 -8.19
N SER A 443 14.11 -5.15 -8.76
CA SER A 443 15.09 -6.25 -8.77
C SER A 443 16.38 -5.91 -9.53
N LYS A 444 16.27 -5.21 -10.65
CA LYS A 444 17.44 -4.83 -11.47
C LYS A 444 18.23 -3.65 -10.89
N ASN A 445 17.56 -2.68 -10.27
CA ASN A 445 18.19 -1.41 -9.88
C ASN A 445 18.53 -1.32 -8.39
N TYR A 446 18.02 -2.21 -7.53
CA TYR A 446 18.19 -2.12 -6.07
C TYR A 446 18.76 -3.40 -5.44
N ASN A 447 19.69 -4.08 -6.12
CA ASN A 447 20.39 -5.29 -5.65
C ASN A 447 19.48 -6.51 -5.40
N ASN A 448 18.41 -6.66 -6.19
CA ASN A 448 17.47 -7.79 -6.13
C ASN A 448 17.04 -8.20 -4.71
N PRO A 449 16.42 -7.28 -3.94
CA PRO A 449 16.05 -7.56 -2.55
C PRO A 449 14.97 -8.64 -2.49
N LYS A 450 14.82 -9.29 -1.34
CA LYS A 450 13.67 -10.18 -1.08
C LYS A 450 12.39 -9.33 -1.05
N LEU A 451 11.42 -9.67 -1.90
CA LEU A 451 10.17 -8.92 -2.07
C LEU A 451 8.96 -9.71 -1.56
N PHE A 452 8.02 -9.01 -0.93
CA PHE A 452 6.67 -9.51 -0.66
C PHE A 452 5.67 -8.49 -1.20
N VAL A 453 4.66 -8.93 -1.94
CA VAL A 453 3.51 -8.05 -2.23
C VAL A 453 2.66 -8.01 -0.97
N THR A 454 2.84 -6.98 -0.16
CA THR A 454 2.26 -6.87 1.19
C THR A 454 0.85 -6.34 1.18
N GLU A 455 0.45 -5.65 0.11
CA GLU A 455 -0.93 -5.25 -0.14
C GLU A 455 -1.20 -5.20 -1.65
N ASN A 456 -2.31 -5.81 -2.06
CA ASN A 456 -2.93 -5.64 -3.37
C ASN A 456 -4.42 -5.96 -3.23
N GLY A 457 -5.26 -5.12 -3.82
CA GLY A 457 -6.70 -5.27 -3.71
C GLY A 457 -7.43 -4.53 -4.83
N TYR A 458 -8.68 -4.90 -5.02
CA TYR A 458 -9.62 -4.23 -5.90
C TYR A 458 -10.59 -3.46 -5.00
N PRO A 459 -10.80 -2.14 -5.12
CA PRO A 459 -11.86 -1.41 -4.43
C PRO A 459 -13.18 -1.44 -5.24
N ASP A 460 -14.30 -1.71 -4.59
CA ASP A 460 -15.64 -1.70 -5.20
C ASP A 460 -16.54 -0.78 -4.37
N LYS A 461 -17.68 -0.43 -4.95
CA LYS A 461 -18.60 0.51 -4.33
C LYS A 461 -19.53 -0.23 -3.37
N ARG A 462 -19.66 0.29 -2.13
CA ARG A 462 -20.65 -0.21 -1.18
C ARG A 462 -22.06 0.10 -1.67
N ASP A 463 -22.89 -0.94 -1.76
CA ASP A 463 -24.32 -0.79 -1.99
C ASP A 463 -25.12 -1.75 -1.09
N ASP A 464 -25.52 -1.23 0.07
CA ASP A 464 -26.28 -1.97 1.09
C ASP A 464 -27.70 -2.35 0.64
N LYS A 465 -28.12 -1.93 -0.57
CA LYS A 465 -29.38 -2.37 -1.18
C LYS A 465 -29.26 -3.73 -1.85
N ILE A 466 -28.04 -4.15 -2.19
CA ILE A 466 -27.79 -5.43 -2.83
C ILE A 466 -27.87 -6.52 -1.76
N PRO A 467 -28.73 -7.55 -1.94
CA PRO A 467 -28.73 -8.70 -1.04
C PRO A 467 -27.36 -9.36 -1.02
N VAL A 468 -26.92 -9.78 0.17
CA VAL A 468 -25.60 -10.38 0.36
C VAL A 468 -25.28 -11.49 -0.63
N LYS A 469 -26.23 -12.40 -0.86
CA LYS A 469 -26.10 -13.53 -1.79
C LYS A 469 -25.73 -13.10 -3.22
N GLU A 470 -26.01 -11.86 -3.57
CA GLU A 470 -25.63 -11.23 -4.82
C GLU A 470 -24.33 -10.43 -4.67
N ALA A 471 -24.16 -9.67 -3.58
CA ALA A 471 -22.95 -8.89 -3.28
C ALA A 471 -21.68 -9.74 -3.22
N ILE A 472 -21.80 -11.03 -2.86
CA ILE A 472 -20.65 -11.95 -2.76
C ILE A 472 -20.14 -12.44 -4.10
N LYS A 473 -20.90 -12.23 -5.16
CA LYS A 473 -20.51 -12.64 -6.51
C LYS A 473 -19.61 -11.56 -7.07
N ASP A 474 -18.31 -11.73 -6.87
CA ASP A 474 -17.32 -10.70 -7.18
C ASP A 474 -16.32 -11.12 -8.28
N PRO A 475 -16.78 -11.28 -9.52
CA PRO A 475 -15.91 -11.72 -10.61
C PRO A 475 -14.79 -10.71 -10.90
N LYS A 476 -15.00 -9.42 -10.63
CA LYS A 476 -14.02 -8.37 -10.89
C LYS A 476 -12.84 -8.41 -9.94
N ARG A 477 -13.07 -8.65 -8.63
CA ARG A 477 -11.97 -8.89 -7.69
C ARG A 477 -11.21 -10.16 -8.01
N ILE A 478 -11.90 -11.23 -8.41
CA ILE A 478 -11.22 -12.46 -8.87
C ILE A 478 -10.30 -12.15 -10.05
N GLU A 479 -10.81 -11.49 -11.08
CA GLU A 479 -10.04 -11.14 -12.29
C GLU A 479 -8.83 -10.26 -11.95
N HIS A 480 -9.02 -9.27 -11.08
CA HIS A 480 -7.94 -8.42 -10.57
C HIS A 480 -6.85 -9.25 -9.91
N ILE A 481 -7.19 -10.13 -8.97
CA ILE A 481 -6.19 -10.89 -8.21
C ILE A 481 -5.47 -11.89 -9.11
N LEU A 482 -6.19 -12.62 -9.96
CA LEU A 482 -5.58 -13.58 -10.88
C LEU A 482 -4.62 -12.90 -11.85
N SER A 483 -4.97 -11.72 -12.37
CA SER A 483 -4.11 -10.97 -13.28
C SER A 483 -2.85 -10.42 -12.57
N HIS A 484 -2.95 -10.00 -11.31
CA HIS A 484 -1.79 -9.54 -10.52
C HIS A 484 -0.89 -10.70 -10.07
N LEU A 485 -1.44 -11.86 -9.71
CA LEU A 485 -0.65 -13.07 -9.48
C LEU A 485 0.10 -13.49 -10.75
N THR A 486 -0.53 -13.35 -11.92
CA THR A 486 0.12 -13.59 -13.22
C THR A 486 1.28 -12.63 -13.42
N ALA A 487 1.10 -11.35 -13.14
CA ALA A 487 2.16 -10.35 -13.19
C ALA A 487 3.35 -10.70 -12.27
N ILE A 488 3.07 -11.17 -11.05
CA ILE A 488 4.11 -11.61 -10.09
C ILE A 488 4.88 -12.80 -10.67
N LYS A 489 4.19 -13.82 -11.19
CA LYS A 489 4.83 -14.99 -11.79
C LYS A 489 5.71 -14.60 -12.98
N GLU A 490 5.26 -13.69 -13.84
CA GLU A 490 6.08 -13.16 -14.93
C GLU A 490 7.29 -12.38 -14.41
N ALA A 491 7.15 -11.57 -13.36
CA ALA A 491 8.28 -10.88 -12.75
C ALA A 491 9.31 -11.87 -12.18
N MET A 492 8.86 -12.96 -11.55
CA MET A 492 9.73 -14.03 -11.04
C MET A 492 10.49 -14.74 -12.17
N LYS A 493 9.83 -15.02 -13.31
CA LYS A 493 10.51 -15.54 -14.51
C LYS A 493 11.60 -14.59 -15.03
N LEU A 494 11.40 -13.28 -14.86
CA LEU A 494 12.35 -12.23 -15.24
C LEU A 494 13.41 -11.96 -14.15
N GLY A 495 13.46 -12.77 -13.09
CA GLY A 495 14.50 -12.75 -12.06
C GLY A 495 14.13 -12.02 -10.77
N ALA A 496 12.89 -11.56 -10.62
CA ALA A 496 12.46 -10.88 -9.38
C ALA A 496 12.31 -11.87 -8.21
N ASN A 497 12.91 -11.55 -7.06
CA ASN A 497 12.90 -12.38 -5.86
C ASN A 497 11.61 -12.18 -5.02
N VAL A 498 10.46 -12.56 -5.56
CA VAL A 498 9.15 -12.42 -4.88
C VAL A 498 8.80 -13.67 -4.09
N ASN A 499 8.48 -13.49 -2.81
CA ASN A 499 8.32 -14.57 -1.82
C ASN A 499 6.92 -14.66 -1.20
N GLY A 500 6.00 -13.76 -1.55
CA GLY A 500 4.62 -13.88 -1.11
C GLY A 500 3.70 -12.78 -1.65
N TYR A 501 2.41 -13.02 -1.47
CA TYR A 501 1.31 -12.15 -1.87
C TYR A 501 0.27 -12.10 -0.75
N PHE A 502 0.02 -10.90 -0.24
CA PHE A 502 -0.95 -10.64 0.81
C PHE A 502 -2.02 -9.68 0.28
N MET A 503 -3.23 -10.20 0.22
CA MET A 503 -4.37 -9.48 -0.30
C MET A 503 -4.85 -8.44 0.71
N TRP A 504 -5.11 -7.22 0.23
CA TRP A 504 -5.75 -6.17 1.01
C TRP A 504 -7.26 -6.15 0.70
N ALA A 505 -8.14 -6.44 1.66
CA ALA A 505 -7.89 -6.76 3.08
C ALA A 505 -8.63 -8.03 3.50
N LEU A 506 -8.25 -8.74 4.57
CA LEU A 506 -8.95 -10.00 4.96
C LEU A 506 -10.50 -9.89 4.97
N MET A 507 -11.01 -8.73 5.34
CA MET A 507 -12.44 -8.39 5.37
C MET A 507 -12.60 -6.89 5.12
N ASP A 508 -13.84 -6.47 4.84
CA ASP A 508 -14.20 -5.06 4.81
C ASP A 508 -13.77 -4.37 6.11
N CYS A 509 -13.09 -3.24 5.97
CA CYS A 509 -12.60 -2.47 7.10
C CYS A 509 -12.90 -0.98 6.89
N MET A 510 -12.68 -0.18 7.92
CA MET A 510 -12.84 1.27 7.78
C MET A 510 -11.74 1.83 6.89
N GLU A 511 -12.09 2.48 5.78
CA GLU A 511 -11.14 3.07 4.85
C GLU A 511 -10.80 4.52 5.22
N MET A 512 -10.23 4.69 6.43
CA MET A 512 -9.65 5.94 6.91
C MET A 512 -10.58 7.16 6.67
N GLY A 513 -10.11 8.18 5.94
CA GLY A 513 -10.84 9.42 5.68
C GLY A 513 -12.12 9.26 4.84
N SER A 514 -12.35 8.08 4.26
CA SER A 514 -13.60 7.76 3.55
C SER A 514 -14.60 6.99 4.41
N GLY A 515 -14.26 6.69 5.68
CA GLY A 515 -15.10 5.91 6.57
C GLY A 515 -15.45 4.55 5.94
N TYR A 516 -16.74 4.18 5.95
CA TYR A 516 -17.24 2.99 5.26
C TYR A 516 -17.79 3.26 3.85
N GLN A 517 -17.64 4.48 3.31
CA GLN A 517 -18.20 4.82 1.99
C GLN A 517 -17.45 4.13 0.84
N LEU A 518 -16.21 3.73 1.08
CA LEU A 518 -15.43 2.89 0.18
C LEU A 518 -15.39 1.47 0.75
N LEU A 519 -15.61 0.46 -0.09
CA LEU A 519 -15.23 -0.90 0.25
C LEU A 519 -13.74 -1.06 -0.10
N SER A 520 -12.88 -1.09 0.91
CA SER A 520 -11.61 -1.81 0.82
C SER A 520 -11.89 -3.26 1.16
N LEU A 521 -12.18 -4.02 0.12
CA LEU A 521 -12.98 -5.24 0.18
C LEU A 521 -12.33 -6.45 0.85
N LEU A 522 -13.20 -7.29 1.43
CA LEU A 522 -13.42 -8.68 0.99
C LEU A 522 -14.81 -9.22 1.40
N TYR A 523 -15.61 -9.59 0.41
CA TYR A 523 -16.34 -10.86 0.45
C TYR A 523 -15.31 -11.94 0.12
N PHE A 524 -15.00 -12.79 1.10
CA PHE A 524 -13.82 -13.67 1.22
C PHE A 524 -13.28 -14.28 -0.08
N ILE A 525 -12.00 -14.65 -0.11
CA ILE A 525 -11.36 -15.42 -1.19
C ILE A 525 -10.72 -16.63 -0.51
N SER A 526 -10.93 -17.84 -0.99
CA SER A 526 -10.26 -19.05 -0.47
C SER A 526 -9.18 -19.54 -1.44
N TRP A 527 -8.06 -20.03 -0.91
CA TRP A 527 -6.90 -20.69 -1.54
C TRP A 527 -6.87 -22.18 -1.17
N VAL A 528 -7.99 -22.88 -1.22
CA VAL A 528 -8.06 -24.30 -0.82
C VAL A 528 -8.19 -25.23 -2.03
N ALA A 529 -7.53 -26.38 -1.87
CA ALA A 529 -7.56 -27.57 -2.69
C ALA A 529 -8.89 -28.32 -2.57
N GLU A 530 -9.51 -28.62 -3.72
CA GLU A 530 -10.70 -29.48 -3.88
C GLU A 530 -12.03 -28.92 -3.31
N PHE A 531 -13.12 -29.39 -3.90
CA PHE A 531 -14.40 -28.67 -4.14
C PHE A 531 -15.45 -28.71 -3.00
N GLU A 532 -16.48 -27.86 -3.19
CA GLU A 532 -17.87 -27.98 -2.70
C GLU A 532 -18.21 -27.57 -1.26
N THR A 533 -17.89 -26.34 -0.83
CA THR A 533 -18.63 -25.76 0.31
C THR A 533 -18.69 -24.23 0.28
N PHE A 534 -19.92 -23.70 0.31
CA PHE A 534 -20.21 -22.29 0.56
C PHE A 534 -20.32 -22.10 2.08
N VAL A 535 -19.50 -21.24 2.69
CA VAL A 535 -19.61 -20.92 4.12
C VAL A 535 -20.01 -19.46 4.26
N SER A 536 -21.23 -19.21 4.73
CA SER A 536 -21.72 -17.87 5.07
C SER A 536 -21.43 -17.54 6.54
N LEU A 537 -20.77 -16.42 6.82
CA LEU A 537 -20.68 -15.86 8.18
C LEU A 537 -21.31 -14.46 8.17
N GLN A 538 -22.52 -14.34 8.71
CA GLN A 538 -23.19 -13.06 8.89
C GLN A 538 -22.65 -12.37 10.16
N ARG A 539 -22.29 -11.08 10.07
CA ARG A 539 -21.94 -10.26 11.24
C ARG A 539 -23.10 -9.28 11.52
N HIS A 540 -23.54 -9.20 12.77
CA HIS A 540 -24.52 -8.19 13.20
C HIS A 540 -23.88 -7.30 14.26
N LYS A 541 -23.97 -5.97 14.08
CA LYS A 541 -23.75 -4.99 15.15
C LYS A 541 -24.97 -4.07 15.17
N ASN A 542 -25.79 -4.17 16.21
CA ASN A 542 -26.94 -3.29 16.51
C ASN A 542 -27.75 -2.80 15.29
N ASN A 543 -28.59 -3.66 14.73
CA ASN A 543 -29.53 -3.38 13.62
C ASN A 543 -28.91 -2.96 12.27
N ASP A 544 -27.59 -2.77 12.18
CA ASP A 544 -26.87 -2.69 10.91
C ASP A 544 -26.27 -4.07 10.56
N VAL A 545 -26.60 -4.53 9.36
CA VAL A 545 -26.23 -5.85 8.85
C VAL A 545 -24.86 -5.73 8.18
N PHE A 546 -23.81 -6.26 8.83
CA PHE A 546 -22.47 -6.37 8.25
C PHE A 546 -22.32 -7.78 7.68
N VAL A 547 -22.51 -7.98 6.38
CA VAL A 547 -22.37 -9.34 5.86
C VAL A 547 -21.06 -9.52 5.16
N SER A 548 -20.29 -10.47 5.66
CA SER A 548 -19.05 -10.98 5.05
C SER A 548 -19.32 -12.43 4.62
N GLU A 549 -19.89 -12.62 3.43
CA GLU A 549 -20.04 -13.95 2.82
C GLU A 549 -18.86 -14.25 1.88
N VAL A 550 -18.59 -15.54 1.64
CA VAL A 550 -17.30 -16.03 1.17
C VAL A 550 -17.30 -16.47 -0.31
N MET A 551 -16.36 -15.96 -1.11
CA MET A 551 -16.02 -16.47 -2.44
C MET A 551 -14.77 -17.36 -2.36
N ILE A 552 -14.67 -18.40 -3.17
CA ILE A 552 -13.54 -19.35 -3.16
C ILE A 552 -12.83 -19.25 -4.51
N ILE A 553 -11.57 -18.80 -4.55
CA ILE A 553 -10.72 -18.86 -5.75
C ILE A 553 -9.90 -20.14 -5.66
N VAL A 554 -10.45 -21.24 -6.20
CA VAL A 554 -9.79 -22.53 -6.15
C VAL A 554 -8.49 -22.50 -6.98
N LEU A 555 -7.35 -22.45 -6.29
CA LEU A 555 -6.06 -22.77 -6.88
C LEU A 555 -5.85 -24.29 -6.80
N LEU A 556 -6.40 -25.01 -7.77
CA LEU A 556 -6.41 -26.48 -7.81
C LEU A 556 -5.00 -27.08 -7.62
N PRO A 557 -4.75 -27.96 -6.63
CA PRO A 557 -3.67 -28.91 -6.74
C PRO A 557 -4.02 -29.95 -7.80
N VAL A 558 -3.00 -30.51 -8.43
CA VAL A 558 -3.14 -31.81 -9.07
C VAL A 558 -2.48 -32.77 -8.11
N THR A 559 -3.30 -33.55 -7.40
CA THR A 559 -2.82 -34.71 -6.64
C THR A 559 -2.30 -35.74 -7.65
N ASN A 560 -1.07 -36.20 -7.45
CA ASN A 560 -0.53 -37.35 -8.18
C ASN A 560 -1.21 -38.62 -7.65
N GLN A 561 -2.39 -38.94 -8.16
CA GLN A 561 -2.98 -40.27 -8.07
C GLN A 561 -3.74 -40.54 -9.38
N PRO A 562 -3.34 -41.51 -10.20
CA PRO A 562 -4.11 -41.94 -11.35
C PRO A 562 -5.09 -43.01 -10.89
N GLU A 563 -6.35 -42.68 -10.64
CA GLU A 563 -7.43 -43.68 -10.66
C GLU A 563 -8.80 -43.02 -10.87
N GLU A 564 -9.33 -43.26 -12.07
CA GLU A 564 -10.73 -43.30 -12.50
C GLU A 564 -11.73 -42.26 -11.96
N LEU A 565 -12.10 -41.30 -12.81
CA LEU A 565 -13.48 -40.80 -12.90
C LEU A 565 -13.74 -40.32 -14.34
N TRP A 566 -14.39 -41.18 -15.11
CA TRP A 566 -14.94 -40.84 -16.43
C TRP A 566 -16.20 -40.01 -16.24
N VAL A 567 -16.22 -38.78 -16.77
CA VAL A 567 -17.47 -38.08 -17.08
C VAL A 567 -17.43 -37.71 -18.55
N SER A 568 -18.36 -38.28 -19.32
CA SER A 568 -18.34 -38.20 -20.78
C SER A 568 -18.79 -36.82 -21.28
N PRO A 569 -18.36 -36.41 -22.50
CA PRO A 569 -18.69 -35.10 -23.09
C PRO A 569 -20.18 -34.83 -23.27
N GLU A 570 -21.04 -35.86 -23.22
CA GLU A 570 -22.49 -35.69 -23.38
C GLU A 570 -23.15 -34.94 -22.21
N ILE A 571 -22.58 -34.95 -21.00
CA ILE A 571 -23.14 -34.24 -19.83
C ILE A 571 -22.92 -32.73 -19.92
N ILE A 572 -21.82 -32.28 -20.56
CA ILE A 572 -21.56 -30.86 -20.81
C ILE A 572 -22.55 -30.30 -21.84
N GLN A 573 -22.98 -31.09 -22.82
CA GLN A 573 -24.00 -30.66 -23.79
C GLN A 573 -25.40 -30.55 -23.18
N LEU A 574 -25.75 -31.36 -22.17
CA LEU A 574 -27.05 -31.25 -21.50
C LEU A 574 -27.18 -29.97 -20.65
N ILE A 575 -26.08 -29.48 -20.07
CA ILE A 575 -26.07 -28.26 -19.25
C ILE A 575 -26.16 -26.99 -20.11
N ILE A 576 -25.57 -27.00 -21.31
CA ILE A 576 -25.65 -25.86 -22.24
C ILE A 576 -27.05 -25.72 -22.86
N LEU A 577 -27.77 -26.83 -23.08
CA LEU A 577 -29.13 -26.82 -23.61
C LEU A 577 -30.20 -26.34 -22.62
N LEU A 578 -29.93 -26.40 -21.31
CA LEU A 578 -30.85 -25.92 -20.27
C LEU A 578 -30.84 -24.40 -20.07
N PHE A 579 -29.87 -23.67 -20.63
CA PHE A 579 -29.71 -22.22 -20.42
C PHE A 579 -29.95 -21.33 -21.65
N CYS A 580 -30.39 -21.88 -22.79
CA CYS A 580 -30.52 -21.13 -24.05
C CYS A 580 -31.92 -21.11 -24.71
N LEU A 581 -33.03 -21.06 -23.95
CA LEU A 581 -34.34 -20.71 -24.53
C LEU A 581 -35.05 -19.59 -23.74
N PRO A 582 -35.57 -18.53 -24.40
CA PRO A 582 -36.27 -17.44 -23.74
C PRO A 582 -37.70 -17.86 -23.39
N GLN A 583 -38.10 -17.71 -22.12
CA GLN A 583 -39.49 -17.97 -21.72
C GLN A 583 -40.42 -16.82 -22.16
N ILE A 584 -41.24 -17.14 -23.16
CA ILE A 584 -42.48 -16.46 -23.50
C ILE A 584 -43.49 -16.71 -22.37
N SER A 585 -44.08 -15.61 -21.88
CA SER A 585 -45.21 -15.58 -20.96
C SER A 585 -46.46 -16.22 -21.59
N THR A 586 -47.11 -17.15 -20.88
CA THR A 586 -48.57 -17.16 -20.68
C THR A 586 -48.98 -18.10 -19.54
N THR A 587 -49.66 -17.51 -18.55
CA THR A 587 -50.77 -18.02 -17.73
C THR A 587 -51.31 -19.43 -18.00
N VAL A 588 -51.50 -20.23 -16.93
CA VAL A 588 -52.77 -20.90 -16.52
C VAL A 588 -52.60 -21.63 -15.17
N GLN A 589 -53.69 -21.66 -14.40
CA GLN A 589 -53.91 -22.12 -13.03
C GLN A 589 -53.68 -23.64 -12.78
N ASN A 590 -53.38 -23.94 -11.50
CA ASN A 590 -53.57 -25.20 -10.74
C ASN A 590 -54.90 -25.96 -11.07
N PRO A 591 -55.18 -27.19 -10.55
CA PRO A 591 -54.35 -28.19 -9.83
C PRO A 591 -54.63 -29.68 -10.25
N MET A 592 -54.02 -30.66 -9.58
CA MET A 592 -54.58 -31.96 -9.15
C MET A 592 -53.75 -33.24 -9.41
N THR A 593 -53.61 -33.99 -8.30
CA THR A 593 -53.71 -35.46 -8.14
C THR A 593 -52.63 -36.41 -8.70
N SER A 594 -51.91 -36.97 -7.72
CA SER A 594 -51.99 -38.40 -7.34
C SER A 594 -50.81 -39.34 -7.64
N LEU A 595 -50.49 -40.07 -6.57
CA LEU A 595 -50.10 -41.49 -6.51
C LEU A 595 -48.72 -41.92 -7.03
N GLY A 596 -47.99 -42.61 -6.15
CA GLY A 596 -47.19 -43.76 -6.56
C GLY A 596 -45.78 -43.87 -5.99
N SER A 597 -45.72 -44.18 -4.69
CA SER A 597 -44.75 -45.06 -4.01
C SER A 597 -43.60 -45.77 -4.78
N ARG A 598 -42.49 -45.93 -4.03
CA ARG A 598 -41.39 -46.95 -4.08
C ARG A 598 -40.05 -46.41 -4.59
N PHE A 599 -39.01 -46.25 -3.77
CA PHE A 599 -38.25 -47.15 -2.85
C PHE A 599 -36.83 -47.27 -3.43
N TYR A 600 -35.85 -46.80 -2.64
CA TYR A 600 -34.45 -47.25 -2.52
C TYR A 600 -33.73 -47.87 -3.73
N SER A 601 -32.72 -47.15 -4.23
CA SER A 601 -31.30 -47.51 -4.10
C SER A 601 -30.44 -46.27 -4.30
#